data_AF-A0A6J6ZLX5-F1
#
_entry.id   AF-A0A6J6ZLX5-F1
#
_cell.length_a   1.000
_cell.length_b   1.000
_cell.length_c   1.000
_cell.angle_alpha   90.00
_cell.angle_beta   90.00
_cell.angle_gamma   90.00
#
_symmetry.space_group_name_H-M   'P 1'
#
loop_
_entity.id
_entity.type
_entity.pdbx_description
1 polymer ?
#
loop_
_entity_poly.entity_id
_entity_poly.type
_entity_poly.pdbx_seq_one_letter_code
_entity_poly.pdbx_strand_id
1 'polypeptide(L)'
;MGRITLLVAALLLVMPSASAHQPVAITSAHTSAKAGPIMVDGTISFAMRVDFTRANQERGFRISLKEDELLNFEYLIIDRAPENRLATSKLPVVTITAPDGTKQVIKFTERTKFYERYGRTNYLFLSRFSQTAKAGIYEFSIRSKGRAGITVSTGSKEEPGEVYQPAICPPKQIANETEITNAQAATLIGMKKQNAISCIQSLGGITRVAEEDGQFFPLTRDYRTDRVDLFITKGVITKVSVG
;
A
#
# COMPACT_ATOMS: atom_id res chain seq x y z
N MET A 1 40.51 -50.94 29.36
CA MET A 1 40.04 -49.56 29.64
C MET A 1 39.65 -48.90 28.32
N GLY A 2 38.37 -48.99 27.94
CA GLY A 2 37.85 -48.34 26.73
C GLY A 2 37.14 -47.04 27.11
N ARG A 3 37.57 -45.91 26.54
CA ARG A 3 36.91 -44.61 26.72
C ARG A 3 35.89 -44.43 25.59
N ILE A 4 34.61 -44.39 25.94
CA ILE A 4 33.53 -44.00 25.02
C ILE A 4 33.44 -42.48 25.10
N THR A 5 33.82 -41.80 24.01
CA THR A 5 33.67 -40.35 23.89
C THR A 5 32.29 -40.08 23.27
N LEU A 6 31.38 -39.50 24.05
CA LEU A 6 30.08 -39.02 23.55
C LEU A 6 30.30 -37.69 22.82
N LEU A 7 30.13 -37.66 21.49
CA LEU A 7 30.03 -36.40 20.74
C LEU A 7 28.58 -35.89 20.84
N VAL A 8 28.39 -34.76 21.53
CA VAL A 8 27.15 -33.99 21.47
C VAL A 8 27.24 -33.04 20.28
N ALA A 9 26.46 -33.32 19.23
CA ALA A 9 26.32 -32.41 18.10
C ALA A 9 25.38 -31.26 18.50
N ALA A 10 25.93 -30.05 18.70
CA ALA A 10 25.15 -28.85 18.90
C ALA A 10 24.50 -28.43 17.56
N LEU A 11 23.18 -28.61 17.45
CA LEU A 11 22.39 -28.14 16.32
C LEU A 11 22.23 -26.62 16.43
N LEU A 12 23.07 -25.86 15.71
CA LEU A 12 22.92 -24.41 15.56
C LEU A 12 21.71 -24.13 14.65
N LEU A 13 20.56 -23.86 15.26
CA LEU A 13 19.42 -23.23 14.59
C LEU A 13 19.83 -21.81 14.17
N VAL A 14 20.21 -21.65 12.89
CA VAL A 14 20.35 -20.34 12.27
C VAL A 14 18.95 -19.77 12.11
N MET A 15 18.53 -18.94 13.05
CA MET A 15 17.29 -18.17 12.89
C MET A 15 17.51 -17.16 11.74
N PRO A 16 16.70 -17.17 10.68
CA PRO A 16 16.75 -16.09 9.70
C PRO A 16 16.46 -14.77 10.42
N SER A 17 17.30 -13.77 10.19
CA SER A 17 17.04 -12.41 10.63
C SER A 17 15.65 -12.02 10.10
N ALA A 18 14.68 -11.85 11.00
CA ALA A 18 13.35 -11.40 10.63
C ALA A 18 13.47 -10.01 9.97
N SER A 19 13.42 -9.96 8.64
CA SER A 19 13.39 -8.71 7.90
C SER A 19 11.97 -8.15 7.96
N ALA A 20 11.64 -7.45 9.05
CA ALA A 20 10.39 -6.70 9.17
C ALA A 20 10.21 -5.69 8.00
N HIS A 21 11.32 -5.18 7.47
CA HIS A 21 11.32 -4.23 6.36
C HIS A 21 11.25 -4.96 5.01
N GLN A 22 10.09 -5.53 4.66
CA GLN A 22 9.86 -5.98 3.28
C GLN A 22 9.90 -4.77 2.34
N PRO A 23 10.81 -4.69 1.36
CA PRO A 23 10.85 -3.56 0.44
C PRO A 23 9.61 -3.55 -0.45
N VAL A 24 8.89 -2.44 -0.47
CA VAL A 24 7.78 -2.22 -1.40
C VAL A 24 8.26 -1.31 -2.53
N ALA A 25 8.40 -1.88 -3.72
CA ALA A 25 8.88 -1.16 -4.88
C ALA A 25 7.77 -0.28 -5.47
N ILE A 26 7.96 1.04 -5.50
CA ILE A 26 7.07 1.97 -6.22
C ILE A 26 7.77 2.46 -7.49
N THR A 27 7.44 1.83 -8.61
CA THR A 27 8.14 2.03 -9.89
C THR A 27 7.34 2.87 -10.89
N SER A 28 7.91 3.13 -12.07
CA SER A 28 7.22 3.80 -13.17
C SER A 28 5.96 3.11 -13.69
N ALA A 29 5.73 1.84 -13.33
CA ALA A 29 4.48 1.15 -13.63
C ALA A 29 3.29 1.68 -12.80
N HIS A 30 3.55 2.20 -11.59
CA HIS A 30 2.51 2.62 -10.65
C HIS A 30 2.07 4.07 -10.88
N THR A 31 1.57 4.36 -12.08
CA THR A 31 1.30 5.74 -12.58
C THR A 31 0.17 6.49 -11.86
N SER A 32 -0.52 5.86 -10.92
CA SER A 32 -1.53 6.44 -10.03
C SER A 32 -1.64 5.57 -8.76
N ALA A 33 -2.35 6.04 -7.73
CA ALA A 33 -2.61 5.23 -6.54
C ALA A 33 -3.33 3.91 -6.87
N LYS A 34 -4.32 3.95 -7.76
CA LYS A 34 -5.09 2.79 -8.22
C LYS A 34 -4.26 1.79 -9.04
N ALA A 35 -3.25 2.28 -9.74
CA ALA A 35 -2.27 1.45 -10.46
C ALA A 35 -1.08 1.05 -9.57
N GLY A 36 -1.12 1.35 -8.27
CA GLY A 36 -0.08 1.01 -7.31
C GLY A 36 -0.42 -0.21 -6.45
N PRO A 37 0.58 -0.74 -5.73
CA PRO A 37 0.39 -1.84 -4.78
C PRO A 37 -0.48 -1.41 -3.61
N ILE A 38 -1.01 -2.39 -2.89
CA ILE A 38 -1.84 -2.22 -1.70
C ILE A 38 -1.11 -2.87 -0.52
N MET A 39 -0.77 -2.10 0.51
CA MET A 39 -0.37 -2.65 1.80
C MET A 39 -1.64 -3.08 2.54
N VAL A 40 -1.76 -4.39 2.81
CA VAL A 40 -3.01 -4.99 3.29
C VAL A 40 -3.34 -4.57 4.73
N ASP A 41 -2.32 -4.30 5.53
CA ASP A 41 -2.44 -3.67 6.84
C ASP A 41 -1.63 -2.36 6.84
N GLY A 42 -2.33 -1.23 6.88
CA GLY A 42 -1.74 0.11 6.87
C GLY A 42 -1.07 0.51 8.19
N THR A 43 -1.19 -0.30 9.25
CA THR A 43 -0.52 -0.11 10.53
C THR A 43 0.87 -0.74 10.56
N ILE A 44 1.20 -1.63 9.62
CA ILE A 44 2.54 -2.21 9.45
C ILE A 44 3.48 -1.21 8.79
N SER A 45 4.69 -1.13 9.32
CA SER A 45 5.76 -0.25 8.87
C SER A 45 6.23 -0.65 7.47
N PHE A 46 6.01 0.22 6.49
CA PHE A 46 6.54 0.07 5.14
C PHE A 46 7.30 1.33 4.75
N ALA A 47 8.56 1.17 4.34
CA ALA A 47 9.34 2.24 3.73
C ALA A 47 9.43 2.03 2.21
N MET A 48 9.01 3.03 1.45
CA MET A 48 8.95 3.01 0.00
C MET A 48 9.86 4.08 -0.57
N ARG A 49 10.84 3.65 -1.37
CA ARG A 49 11.66 4.54 -2.17
C ARG A 49 10.95 4.85 -3.48
N VAL A 50 10.85 6.13 -3.82
CA VAL A 50 10.13 6.61 -5.01
C VAL A 50 11.00 7.58 -5.79
N ASP A 51 11.26 7.28 -7.06
CA ASP A 51 12.13 8.07 -7.92
C ASP A 51 11.38 8.64 -9.14
N PHE A 52 11.74 9.88 -9.46
CA PHE A 52 11.19 10.66 -10.56
C PHE A 52 12.31 11.23 -11.42
N THR A 53 12.14 11.13 -12.73
CA THR A 53 13.13 11.60 -13.72
C THR A 53 12.79 12.96 -14.31
N ARG A 54 11.54 13.41 -14.20
CA ARG A 54 11.04 14.71 -14.69
C ARG A 54 9.81 15.16 -13.91
N ALA A 55 9.39 16.40 -14.12
CA ALA A 55 8.16 16.95 -13.55
C ALA A 55 6.90 16.26 -14.12
N ASN A 56 5.79 16.37 -13.39
CA ASN A 56 4.46 15.86 -13.75
C ASN A 56 4.39 14.33 -13.94
N GLN A 57 5.35 13.59 -13.38
CA GLN A 57 5.21 12.16 -13.21
C GLN A 57 4.43 11.90 -11.93
N GLU A 58 3.54 10.92 -11.98
CA GLU A 58 2.81 10.43 -10.81
C GLU A 58 3.25 9.02 -10.45
N ARG A 59 3.33 8.78 -9.15
CA ARG A 59 3.47 7.47 -8.54
C ARG A 59 2.41 7.33 -7.48
N GLY A 60 1.95 6.13 -7.21
CA GLY A 60 1.05 5.94 -6.09
C GLY A 60 1.02 4.53 -5.56
N PHE A 61 0.36 4.42 -4.42
CA PHE A 61 0.09 3.18 -3.72
C PHE A 61 -1.17 3.34 -2.87
N ARG A 62 -1.59 2.26 -2.25
CA ARG A 62 -2.76 2.19 -1.39
C ARG A 62 -2.41 1.48 -0.10
N ILE A 63 -3.11 1.81 0.98
CA ILE A 63 -3.10 1.02 2.21
C ILE A 63 -4.54 0.76 2.65
N SER A 64 -4.76 -0.35 3.35
CA SER A 64 -6.04 -0.64 3.99
C SER A 64 -5.92 -0.39 5.49
N LEU A 65 -6.88 0.35 6.04
CA LEU A 65 -7.00 0.60 7.48
C LEU A 65 -8.40 0.23 7.95
N LYS A 66 -8.51 -0.16 9.21
CA LYS A 66 -9.78 -0.33 9.92
C LYS A 66 -10.18 0.99 10.58
N GLU A 67 -11.43 1.06 11.03
CA GLU A 67 -11.90 2.18 11.84
C GLU A 67 -11.02 2.31 13.09
N ASP A 68 -10.76 3.53 13.51
CA ASP A 68 -9.98 3.89 14.72
C ASP A 68 -8.50 3.48 14.71
N GLU A 69 -8.01 2.81 13.66
CA GLU A 69 -6.57 2.61 13.46
C GLU A 69 -5.87 3.95 13.15
N LEU A 70 -4.55 3.97 13.30
CA LEU A 70 -3.77 5.17 13.06
C LEU A 70 -3.22 5.17 11.62
N LEU A 71 -3.72 6.10 10.80
CA LEU A 71 -3.06 6.47 9.56
C LEU A 71 -1.77 7.22 9.92
N ASN A 72 -0.63 6.54 9.86
CA ASN A 72 0.69 7.14 9.98
C ASN A 72 1.31 7.32 8.60
N PHE A 73 1.87 8.50 8.34
CA PHE A 73 2.61 8.80 7.11
C PHE A 73 3.83 9.67 7.41
N GLU A 74 4.99 9.31 6.85
CA GLU A 74 6.18 10.14 6.93
C GLU A 74 6.78 10.39 5.55
N TYR A 75 7.37 11.57 5.40
CA TYR A 75 8.06 11.99 4.20
C TYR A 75 9.52 12.24 4.54
N LEU A 76 10.42 11.55 3.84
CA LEU A 76 11.86 11.67 3.98
C LEU A 76 12.55 11.90 2.64
N ILE A 77 13.76 12.44 2.70
CA ILE A 77 14.74 12.45 1.61
C ILE A 77 16.10 11.97 2.15
N ILE A 78 16.95 11.40 1.29
CA ILE A 78 18.30 11.03 1.73
C ILE A 78 19.08 12.32 2.03
N ASP A 79 19.79 12.36 3.16
CA ASP A 79 20.68 13.47 3.52
C ASP A 79 22.00 13.40 2.74
N ARG A 80 21.90 13.47 1.41
CA ARG A 80 23.02 13.55 0.48
C ARG A 80 22.60 14.31 -0.78
N ALA A 81 23.55 14.96 -1.43
CA ALA A 81 23.31 15.59 -2.72
C ALA A 81 22.94 14.53 -3.78
N PRO A 82 22.01 14.84 -4.72
CA PRO A 82 21.35 16.13 -4.89
C PRO A 82 20.11 16.33 -3.99
N GLU A 83 19.55 15.28 -3.40
CA GLU A 83 18.26 15.29 -2.69
C GLU A 83 18.23 16.30 -1.54
N ASN A 84 19.25 16.28 -0.68
CA ASN A 84 19.31 17.17 0.48
C ASN A 84 19.50 18.66 0.13
N ARG A 85 19.75 19.00 -1.15
CA ARG A 85 19.82 20.38 -1.65
C ARG A 85 18.52 20.84 -2.33
N LEU A 86 17.54 19.96 -2.49
CA LEU A 86 16.26 20.34 -3.07
C LEU A 86 15.51 21.30 -2.14
N ALA A 87 15.12 22.44 -2.70
CA ALA A 87 14.17 23.35 -2.07
C ALA A 87 12.80 22.68 -1.96
N THR A 88 12.07 22.99 -0.89
CA THR A 88 10.75 22.41 -0.60
C THR A 88 9.77 22.55 -1.77
N SER A 89 9.81 23.66 -2.51
CA SER A 89 8.97 23.90 -3.70
C SER A 89 9.28 23.01 -4.90
N LYS A 90 10.42 22.30 -4.90
CA LYS A 90 10.84 21.38 -5.96
C LYS A 90 10.61 19.91 -5.61
N LEU A 91 10.17 19.63 -4.38
CA LEU A 91 9.89 18.27 -3.94
C LEU A 91 8.56 17.76 -4.50
N PRO A 92 8.44 16.44 -4.74
CA PRO A 92 7.17 15.80 -5.04
C PRO A 92 6.09 16.12 -3.98
N VAL A 93 4.86 16.29 -4.45
CA VAL A 93 3.70 16.56 -3.58
C VAL A 93 2.95 15.25 -3.35
N VAL A 94 2.68 14.94 -2.08
CA VAL A 94 1.84 13.79 -1.69
C VAL A 94 0.43 14.26 -1.39
N THR A 95 -0.55 13.60 -2.00
CA THR A 95 -1.97 13.75 -1.69
C THR A 95 -2.51 12.41 -1.21
N ILE A 96 -3.07 12.41 -0.01
CA ILE A 96 -3.80 11.27 0.55
C ILE A 96 -5.28 11.47 0.27
N THR A 97 -5.94 10.47 -0.28
CA THR A 97 -7.41 10.43 -0.43
C THR A 97 -7.96 9.35 0.50
N ALA A 98 -8.85 9.75 1.41
CA ALA A 98 -9.52 8.86 2.35
C ALA A 98 -10.62 8.03 1.66
N PRO A 99 -11.13 6.95 2.32
CA PRO A 99 -12.17 6.09 1.74
C PRO A 99 -13.46 6.83 1.34
N ASP A 100 -13.77 7.95 2.01
CA ASP A 100 -14.93 8.80 1.72
C ASP A 100 -14.67 9.83 0.60
N GLY A 101 -13.48 9.82 0.01
CA GLY A 101 -13.06 10.75 -1.04
C GLY A 101 -12.45 12.06 -0.55
N THR A 102 -12.37 12.28 0.77
CA THR A 102 -11.72 13.47 1.34
C THR A 102 -10.24 13.49 0.98
N LYS A 103 -9.73 14.65 0.54
CA LYS A 103 -8.34 14.80 0.11
C LYS A 103 -7.53 15.65 1.08
N GLN A 104 -6.35 15.17 1.44
CA GLN A 104 -5.36 15.89 2.23
C GLN A 104 -4.04 15.99 1.46
N VAL A 105 -3.55 17.20 1.23
CA VAL A 105 -2.20 17.42 0.72
C VAL A 105 -1.22 17.47 1.89
N ILE A 106 -0.17 16.67 1.85
CA ILE A 106 0.83 16.63 2.91
C ILE A 106 1.66 17.91 2.89
N LYS A 107 1.72 18.58 4.05
CA LYS A 107 2.52 19.79 4.25
C LYS A 107 3.90 19.40 4.74
N PHE A 108 4.91 20.07 4.21
CA PHE A 108 6.25 20.03 4.77
C PHE A 108 6.32 20.95 5.98
N THR A 109 6.57 20.38 7.16
CA THR A 109 6.53 21.08 8.45
C THR A 109 7.87 21.08 9.15
N GLU A 110 8.85 20.33 8.63
CA GLU A 110 10.16 20.19 9.24
C GLU A 110 11.26 19.93 8.20
N ARG A 111 12.51 19.92 8.69
CA ARG A 111 13.69 19.45 7.97
C ARG A 111 14.74 18.97 8.98
N THR A 112 14.45 17.84 9.63
CA THR A 112 15.23 17.34 10.77
C THR A 112 16.05 16.12 10.38
N LYS A 113 17.24 15.96 10.96
CA LYS A 113 18.13 14.83 10.66
C LYS A 113 17.65 13.55 11.34
N PHE A 114 17.73 12.45 10.61
CA PHE A 114 17.44 11.11 11.12
C PHE A 114 18.47 10.12 10.60
N TYR A 115 19.05 9.32 11.50
CA TYR A 115 19.91 8.21 11.12
C TYR A 115 19.15 6.90 11.28
N GLU A 116 18.83 6.27 10.15
CA GLU A 116 18.18 4.97 10.10
C GLU A 116 19.26 3.89 10.31
N ARG A 117 19.10 3.07 11.36
CA ARG A 117 20.16 2.23 11.90
C ARG A 117 20.39 0.95 11.10
N TYR A 118 19.34 0.38 10.50
CA TYR A 118 19.39 -0.94 9.85
C TYR A 118 19.96 -0.84 8.43
N GLY A 119 19.45 0.08 7.63
CA GLY A 119 19.93 0.47 6.30
C GLY A 119 21.07 1.49 6.34
N ARG A 120 21.50 1.94 7.53
CA ARG A 120 22.66 2.82 7.77
C ARG A 120 22.61 4.09 6.92
N THR A 121 21.42 4.62 6.70
CA THR A 121 21.17 5.75 5.81
C THR A 121 20.80 7.00 6.62
N ASN A 122 21.44 8.12 6.29
CA ASN A 122 21.05 9.42 6.84
C ASN A 122 19.92 9.99 5.99
N TYR A 123 18.86 10.41 6.65
CA TYR A 123 17.68 11.04 6.07
C TYR A 123 17.46 12.43 6.66
N LEU A 124 16.66 13.21 5.92
CA LEU A 124 15.96 14.37 6.46
C LEU A 124 14.46 14.06 6.49
N PHE A 125 13.84 14.09 7.67
CA PHE A 125 12.38 14.15 7.78
C PHE A 125 11.91 15.50 7.31
N LEU A 126 10.86 15.50 6.48
CA LEU A 126 10.22 16.72 5.98
C LEU A 126 8.76 16.87 6.42
N SER A 127 8.12 15.75 6.77
CA SER A 127 6.77 15.72 7.30
C SER A 127 6.54 14.43 8.07
N ARG A 128 5.81 14.53 9.17
CA ARG A 128 5.22 13.41 9.92
C ARG A 128 3.76 13.75 10.14
N PHE A 129 2.89 12.91 9.61
CA PHE A 129 1.45 13.08 9.60
C PHE A 129 0.80 11.87 10.25
N SER A 130 -0.18 12.13 11.11
CA SER A 130 -0.96 11.09 11.76
C SER A 130 -2.42 11.50 11.87
N GLN A 131 -3.34 10.57 11.65
CA GLN A 131 -4.77 10.79 11.84
C GLN A 131 -5.48 9.49 12.20
N THR A 132 -6.51 9.54 13.04
CA THR A 132 -7.44 8.42 13.22
C THR A 132 -8.12 8.08 11.90
N ALA A 133 -8.09 6.81 11.53
CA ALA A 133 -8.55 6.33 10.24
C ALA A 133 -10.04 6.01 10.24
N LYS A 134 -10.65 6.18 9.06
CA LYS A 134 -11.93 5.55 8.70
C LYS A 134 -11.62 4.18 8.09
N ALA A 135 -12.50 3.21 8.27
CA ALA A 135 -12.35 1.93 7.63
C ALA A 135 -12.32 2.05 6.09
N GLY A 136 -11.32 1.44 5.45
CA GLY A 136 -11.23 1.33 4.00
C GLY A 136 -9.85 1.58 3.41
N ILE A 137 -9.84 1.85 2.10
CA ILE A 137 -8.63 2.08 1.32
C ILE A 137 -8.29 3.57 1.28
N TYR A 138 -7.07 3.88 1.71
CA TYR A 138 -6.46 5.19 1.50
C TYR A 138 -5.59 5.16 0.25
N GLU A 139 -5.75 6.16 -0.62
CA GLU A 139 -4.98 6.32 -1.85
C GLU A 139 -3.91 7.39 -1.70
N PHE A 140 -2.66 7.05 -2.00
CA PHE A 140 -1.51 7.97 -1.95
C PHE A 140 -1.07 8.30 -3.37
N SER A 141 -1.26 9.55 -3.79
CA SER A 141 -0.76 10.07 -5.06
C SER A 141 0.45 10.96 -4.82
N ILE A 142 1.57 10.66 -5.47
CA ILE A 142 2.84 11.35 -5.35
C ILE A 142 3.19 11.95 -6.71
N ARG A 143 3.13 13.27 -6.81
CA ARG A 143 3.34 13.97 -8.08
C ARG A 143 4.62 14.80 -8.06
N SER A 144 5.53 14.53 -8.98
CA SER A 144 6.82 15.20 -9.06
C SER A 144 6.72 16.64 -9.58
N LYS A 145 7.60 17.50 -9.05
CA LYS A 145 7.82 18.88 -9.53
C LYS A 145 9.08 19.02 -10.38
N GLY A 146 9.85 17.94 -10.51
CA GLY A 146 11.12 17.85 -11.22
C GLY A 146 11.74 16.48 -10.99
N ARG A 147 13.03 16.34 -11.31
CA ARG A 147 13.81 15.17 -10.90
C ARG A 147 13.95 15.17 -9.38
N ALA A 148 13.54 14.09 -8.75
CA ALA A 148 13.62 13.93 -7.30
C ALA A 148 13.58 12.45 -6.95
N GLY A 149 14.25 12.10 -5.87
CA GLY A 149 14.09 10.83 -5.20
C GLY A 149 13.66 11.09 -3.77
N ILE A 150 12.67 10.34 -3.29
CA ILE A 150 12.09 10.52 -1.95
C ILE A 150 11.89 9.16 -1.31
N THR A 151 11.81 9.14 0.01
CA THR A 151 11.34 7.99 0.77
C THR A 151 10.07 8.38 1.49
N VAL A 152 9.04 7.55 1.39
CA VAL A 152 7.81 7.72 2.14
C VAL A 152 7.56 6.48 2.97
N SER A 153 6.97 6.64 4.15
CA SER A 153 6.63 5.51 5.02
C SER A 153 5.18 5.59 5.48
N THR A 154 4.63 4.41 5.79
CA THR A 154 3.33 4.26 6.45
C THR A 154 3.42 3.24 7.57
N GLY A 155 2.48 3.32 8.53
CA GLY A 155 2.42 2.40 9.65
C GLY A 155 3.54 2.59 10.68
N SER A 156 3.57 1.72 11.69
CA SER A 156 4.54 1.77 12.78
C SER A 156 4.85 0.41 13.41
N LYS A 157 4.10 -0.66 13.08
CA LYS A 157 4.39 -2.01 13.56
C LYS A 157 5.52 -2.61 12.75
N GLU A 158 6.61 -2.99 13.41
CA GLU A 158 7.80 -3.57 12.78
C GLU A 158 7.66 -5.09 12.66
N GLU A 159 6.75 -5.54 11.80
CA GLU A 159 6.47 -6.95 11.52
C GLU A 159 6.29 -7.19 10.01
N PRO A 160 6.48 -8.43 9.49
CA PRO A 160 6.25 -8.71 8.08
C PRO A 160 4.81 -8.42 7.67
N GLY A 161 4.63 -7.60 6.64
CA GLY A 161 3.31 -7.24 6.10
C GLY A 161 3.04 -7.82 4.72
N GLU A 162 1.76 -7.96 4.39
CA GLU A 162 1.32 -8.45 3.08
C GLU A 162 1.09 -7.30 2.11
N VAL A 163 1.44 -7.53 0.84
CA VAL A 163 1.32 -6.55 -0.24
C VAL A 163 0.64 -7.17 -1.44
N TYR A 164 -0.46 -6.58 -1.88
CA TYR A 164 -1.13 -6.95 -3.11
C TYR A 164 -0.72 -6.08 -4.28
N GLN A 165 -0.66 -6.70 -5.46
CA GLN A 165 -0.42 -6.02 -6.71
C GLN A 165 -1.76 -5.58 -7.35
N PRO A 166 -1.78 -4.41 -8.00
CA PRO A 166 -2.98 -3.93 -8.70
C PRO A 166 -3.30 -4.84 -9.89
N ALA A 167 -4.58 -5.00 -10.19
CA ALA A 167 -5.07 -5.83 -11.30
C ALA A 167 -4.59 -7.30 -11.26
N ILE A 168 -4.19 -7.81 -10.10
CA ILE A 168 -3.82 -9.22 -9.88
C ILE A 168 -4.70 -9.81 -8.79
N CYS A 169 -5.28 -10.98 -9.05
CA CYS A 169 -6.12 -11.64 -8.06
C CYS A 169 -5.25 -12.12 -6.88
N PRO A 170 -5.55 -11.71 -5.63
CA PRO A 170 -4.78 -12.15 -4.48
C PRO A 170 -5.07 -13.63 -4.18
N PRO A 171 -4.16 -14.32 -3.48
CA PRO A 171 -4.43 -15.67 -3.02
C PRO A 171 -5.58 -15.70 -2.01
N LYS A 172 -6.34 -16.80 -1.98
CA LYS A 172 -7.31 -17.06 -0.92
C LYS A 172 -6.55 -17.38 0.37
N GLN A 173 -6.74 -16.56 1.42
CA GLN A 173 -5.99 -16.70 2.67
C GLN A 173 -6.52 -17.83 3.56
N ILE A 174 -7.84 -17.96 3.70
CA ILE A 174 -8.49 -18.96 4.56
C ILE A 174 -9.60 -19.67 3.78
N ALA A 175 -9.63 -21.01 3.82
CA ALA A 175 -10.54 -21.81 3.01
C ALA A 175 -12.03 -21.61 3.31
N ASN A 176 -12.38 -21.19 4.54
CA ASN A 176 -13.75 -21.12 5.05
C ASN A 176 -14.27 -19.68 5.29
N GLU A 177 -13.49 -18.66 4.91
CA GLU A 177 -13.94 -17.28 5.01
C GLU A 177 -14.56 -16.84 3.67
N THR A 178 -15.79 -16.34 3.71
CA THR A 178 -16.47 -15.74 2.55
C THR A 178 -16.38 -14.21 2.57
N GLU A 179 -15.82 -13.62 3.62
CA GLU A 179 -15.59 -12.19 3.70
C GLU A 179 -14.52 -11.75 2.69
N ILE A 180 -14.88 -10.79 1.85
CA ILE A 180 -13.97 -10.11 0.95
C ILE A 180 -13.53 -8.82 1.60
N THR A 181 -12.25 -8.73 1.92
CA THR A 181 -11.69 -7.51 2.51
C THR A 181 -11.64 -6.36 1.50
N ASN A 182 -11.62 -5.12 2.01
CA ASN A 182 -11.40 -3.94 1.18
C ASN A 182 -10.09 -4.02 0.36
N ALA A 183 -9.03 -4.59 0.94
CA ALA A 183 -7.75 -4.79 0.25
C ALA A 183 -7.87 -5.77 -0.92
N GLN A 184 -8.55 -6.91 -0.73
CA GLN A 184 -8.80 -7.88 -1.80
C GLN A 184 -9.67 -7.28 -2.91
N ALA A 185 -10.77 -6.60 -2.57
CA ALA A 185 -11.62 -5.95 -3.57
C ALA A 185 -10.85 -4.89 -4.35
N ALA A 186 -9.98 -4.12 -3.70
CA ALA A 186 -9.21 -3.07 -4.35
C ALA A 186 -8.21 -3.58 -5.40
N THR A 187 -7.80 -4.86 -5.37
CA THR A 187 -6.94 -5.42 -6.42
C THR A 187 -7.66 -5.51 -7.76
N LEU A 188 -8.99 -5.56 -7.77
CA LEU A 188 -9.78 -5.70 -8.99
C LEU A 188 -9.68 -4.47 -9.91
N ILE A 189 -9.34 -3.31 -9.35
CA ILE A 189 -9.20 -2.07 -10.13
C ILE A 189 -8.13 -2.26 -11.20
N GLY A 190 -8.49 -2.00 -12.45
CA GLY A 190 -7.66 -2.24 -13.63
C GLY A 190 -7.83 -3.61 -14.29
N MET A 191 -8.54 -4.56 -13.65
CA MET A 191 -8.89 -5.84 -14.28
C MET A 191 -9.99 -5.66 -15.35
N LYS A 192 -9.99 -6.58 -16.32
CA LYS A 192 -11.16 -6.78 -17.18
C LYS A 192 -12.32 -7.37 -16.35
N LYS A 193 -13.56 -7.00 -16.71
CA LYS A 193 -14.79 -7.47 -16.05
C LYS A 193 -14.78 -8.96 -15.72
N GLN A 194 -14.51 -9.82 -16.72
CA GLN A 194 -14.56 -11.27 -16.52
C GLN A 194 -13.49 -11.77 -15.53
N ASN A 195 -12.28 -11.20 -15.58
CA ASN A 195 -11.20 -11.56 -14.66
C ASN A 195 -11.54 -11.16 -13.21
N ALA A 196 -12.18 -9.99 -13.04
CA ALA A 196 -12.61 -9.54 -11.72
C ALA A 196 -13.71 -10.44 -11.13
N ILE A 197 -14.68 -10.83 -11.95
CA ILE A 197 -15.73 -11.79 -11.56
C ILE A 197 -15.12 -13.12 -11.14
N SER A 198 -14.24 -13.68 -11.96
CA SER A 198 -13.57 -14.95 -11.66
C SER A 198 -12.69 -14.87 -10.42
N CYS A 199 -12.04 -13.73 -10.17
CA CYS A 199 -11.25 -13.50 -8.97
C CYS A 199 -12.11 -13.54 -7.70
N ILE A 200 -13.23 -12.79 -7.67
CA ILE A 200 -14.09 -12.80 -6.48
C ILE A 200 -14.74 -14.16 -6.26
N GLN A 201 -15.11 -14.87 -7.31
CA GLN A 201 -15.61 -16.24 -7.22
C GLN A 201 -14.57 -17.20 -6.62
N SER A 202 -13.29 -17.09 -6.99
CA SER A 202 -12.24 -17.94 -6.43
C SER A 202 -11.96 -17.65 -4.95
N LEU A 203 -12.21 -16.41 -4.51
CA LEU A 203 -12.18 -16.03 -3.10
C LEU A 203 -13.44 -16.49 -2.33
N GLY A 204 -14.48 -16.96 -3.02
CA GLY A 204 -15.75 -17.40 -2.42
C GLY A 204 -16.79 -16.29 -2.27
N GLY A 205 -16.53 -15.11 -2.84
CA GLY A 205 -17.46 -13.98 -2.84
C GLY A 205 -18.36 -13.94 -4.08
N ILE A 206 -19.21 -12.93 -4.10
CA ILE A 206 -20.20 -12.66 -5.16
C ILE A 206 -19.97 -11.26 -5.70
N THR A 207 -20.12 -11.08 -7.01
CA THR A 207 -20.04 -9.75 -7.64
C THR A 207 -21.42 -9.23 -8.04
N ARG A 208 -21.57 -7.90 -8.01
CA ARG A 208 -22.70 -7.20 -8.62
C ARG A 208 -22.15 -6.06 -9.48
N VAL A 209 -22.85 -5.72 -10.56
CA VAL A 209 -22.51 -4.52 -11.33
C VAL A 209 -23.30 -3.37 -10.74
N ALA A 210 -22.62 -2.35 -10.21
CA ALA A 210 -23.25 -1.12 -9.73
C ALA A 210 -23.40 -0.08 -10.85
N GLU A 211 -22.40 -0.02 -11.72
CA GLU A 211 -22.37 0.88 -12.87
C GLU A 211 -21.58 0.24 -14.02
N GLU A 212 -22.07 0.36 -15.25
CA GLU A 212 -21.34 -0.01 -16.46
C GLU A 212 -21.53 1.06 -17.54
N ASP A 213 -20.43 1.66 -17.97
CA ASP A 213 -20.40 2.68 -19.03
C ASP A 213 -21.38 3.85 -18.80
N GLY A 214 -21.50 4.28 -17.54
CA GLY A 214 -22.38 5.37 -17.11
C GLY A 214 -23.83 4.95 -16.86
N GLN A 215 -24.20 3.69 -17.12
CA GLN A 215 -25.49 3.14 -16.73
C GLN A 215 -25.42 2.59 -15.31
N PHE A 216 -26.27 3.13 -14.43
CA PHE A 216 -26.42 2.68 -13.06
C PHE A 216 -27.39 1.49 -12.95
N PHE A 217 -27.05 0.53 -12.12
CA PHE A 217 -27.90 -0.62 -11.80
C PHE A 217 -28.30 -0.54 -10.33
N PRO A 218 -29.60 -0.59 -10.01
CA PRO A 218 -30.06 -0.44 -8.64
C PRO A 218 -29.60 -1.62 -7.78
N LEU A 219 -28.94 -1.33 -6.67
CA LEU A 219 -28.47 -2.31 -5.70
C LEU A 219 -29.14 -2.08 -4.34
N THR A 220 -29.50 -3.16 -3.67
CA THR A 220 -29.94 -3.13 -2.28
C THR A 220 -28.71 -3.13 -1.38
N ARG A 221 -28.61 -2.15 -0.49
CA ARG A 221 -27.55 -2.11 0.52
C ARG A 221 -27.88 -3.14 1.59
N ASP A 222 -27.07 -4.20 1.68
CA ASP A 222 -27.29 -5.31 2.61
C ASP A 222 -26.08 -5.60 3.53
N TYR A 223 -25.02 -4.80 3.42
CA TYR A 223 -23.81 -4.85 4.26
C TYR A 223 -23.12 -6.21 4.23
N ARG A 224 -23.28 -6.94 3.13
CA ARG A 224 -22.74 -8.28 2.94
C ARG A 224 -21.28 -8.19 2.54
N THR A 225 -20.40 -8.56 3.46
CA THR A 225 -18.95 -8.54 3.23
C THR A 225 -18.47 -9.57 2.21
N ASP A 226 -19.31 -10.54 1.84
CA ASP A 226 -19.07 -11.47 0.74
C ASP A 226 -19.46 -10.93 -0.64
N ARG A 227 -19.98 -9.68 -0.72
CA ARG A 227 -20.39 -9.04 -1.96
C ARG A 227 -19.48 -7.89 -2.35
N VAL A 228 -19.13 -7.84 -3.63
CA VAL A 228 -18.33 -6.79 -4.25
C VAL A 228 -19.09 -6.14 -5.39
N ASP A 229 -19.30 -4.84 -5.28
CA ASP A 229 -19.90 -4.02 -6.31
C ASP A 229 -18.83 -3.50 -7.27
N LEU A 230 -19.07 -3.70 -8.56
CA LEU A 230 -18.17 -3.36 -9.64
C LEU A 230 -18.67 -2.12 -10.37
N PHE A 231 -17.78 -1.15 -10.56
CA PHE A 231 -17.99 0.01 -11.42
C PHE A 231 -17.08 -0.15 -12.64
N ILE A 232 -17.69 -0.17 -13.82
CA ILE A 232 -17.04 -0.64 -15.05
C ILE A 232 -17.07 0.47 -16.08
N THR A 233 -15.94 0.70 -16.73
CA THR A 233 -15.83 1.62 -17.87
C THR A 233 -15.02 0.93 -18.96
N LYS A 234 -15.59 0.83 -20.16
CA LYS A 234 -15.01 0.16 -21.33
C LYS A 234 -14.50 -1.25 -21.01
N GLY A 235 -15.30 -1.99 -20.23
CA GLY A 235 -14.99 -3.36 -19.81
C GLY A 235 -13.89 -3.51 -18.75
N VAL A 236 -13.40 -2.42 -18.16
CA VAL A 236 -12.37 -2.41 -17.11
C VAL A 236 -12.95 -1.89 -15.79
N ILE A 237 -12.58 -2.52 -14.68
CA ILE A 237 -13.00 -2.08 -13.34
C ILE A 237 -12.28 -0.78 -12.96
N THR A 238 -13.04 0.27 -12.61
CA THR A 238 -12.51 1.60 -12.26
C THR A 238 -12.72 1.98 -10.79
N LYS A 239 -13.69 1.33 -10.14
CA LYS A 239 -13.99 1.45 -8.71
C LYS A 239 -14.64 0.15 -8.23
N VAL A 240 -14.49 -0.12 -6.93
CA VAL A 240 -15.14 -1.20 -6.23
C VAL A 240 -15.70 -0.72 -4.89
N SER A 241 -16.68 -1.42 -4.35
CA SER A 241 -17.07 -1.35 -2.94
C SER A 241 -17.44 -2.73 -2.42
N VAL A 242 -17.13 -2.98 -1.15
CA VAL A 242 -17.60 -4.16 -0.41
C VAL A 242 -18.86 -3.79 0.35
N GLY A 243 -19.89 -4.65 0.33
CA GLY A 243 -21.10 -4.50 1.15
C GLY A 243 -22.43 -4.36 0.41
#